data_AF-A0A9J6QFN8-F1
#
_entry.id   AF-A0A9J6QFN8-F1
#
_cell.length_a   1.000
_cell.length_b   1.000
_cell.length_c   1.000
_cell.angle_alpha   90.00
_cell.angle_beta   90.00
_cell.angle_gamma   90.00
#
_symmetry.space_group_name_H-M   'P 1'
#
loop_
_entity.id
_entity.type
_entity.pdbx_description
1 polymer ?
#
loop_
_entity_poly.entity_id
_entity_poly.type
_entity_poly.pdbx_seq_one_letter_code
_entity_poly.pdbx_strand_id
1 'polypeptide(L)'
;MNDVKEIDNNNVYLTLDDKKSDEFILEQNLEALKQIKNGELQRIAKELLSIPAGLVRLKWQNRREIYPLQIKEEIYGATINAIMEQRPELKEKILARLESNYQYLLARETATLRVTRKLAEEGYRTSSVTSVALDEEALVAKITPTPVKP
;
A
#
# COMPACT_ATOMS: atom_id res chain seq x y z
N MET A 1 -29.83 68.81 -36.30
CA MET A 1 -28.86 67.69 -36.31
C MET A 1 -27.71 68.08 -35.40
N ASN A 2 -27.58 67.45 -34.24
CA ASN A 2 -26.46 67.66 -33.32
C ASN A 2 -25.52 66.46 -33.48
N ASP A 3 -24.26 66.73 -33.83
CA ASP A 3 -23.21 65.72 -33.98
C ASP A 3 -22.90 65.09 -32.62
N VAL A 4 -23.07 63.78 -32.56
CA VAL A 4 -22.78 62.94 -31.40
C VAL A 4 -21.27 62.77 -31.32
N LYS A 5 -20.65 63.29 -30.24
CA LYS A 5 -19.25 62.98 -29.92
C LYS A 5 -19.14 61.48 -29.64
N GLU A 6 -18.43 60.77 -30.51
CA GLU A 6 -18.02 59.39 -30.28
C GLU A 6 -17.06 59.36 -29.08
N ILE A 7 -17.53 58.73 -28.01
CA ILE A 7 -16.73 58.42 -26.83
C ILE A 7 -16.00 57.13 -27.17
N ASP A 8 -14.69 57.20 -27.39
CA ASP A 8 -13.82 56.04 -27.51
C ASP A 8 -13.82 55.26 -26.20
N ASN A 9 -14.71 54.28 -26.13
CA ASN A 9 -14.72 53.27 -25.09
C ASN A 9 -13.54 52.32 -25.31
N ASN A 10 -12.37 52.74 -24.84
CA ASN A 10 -11.21 51.88 -24.67
C ASN A 10 -11.48 50.87 -23.54
N ASN A 11 -12.35 49.90 -23.80
CA ASN A 11 -12.47 48.71 -22.98
C ASN A 11 -11.56 47.65 -23.61
N VAL A 12 -10.24 47.83 -23.42
CA VAL A 12 -9.29 46.72 -23.52
C VAL A 12 -9.70 45.73 -22.43
N TYR A 13 -10.55 44.79 -22.78
CA TYR A 13 -10.73 43.58 -21.99
C TYR A 13 -9.36 42.90 -21.96
N LEU A 14 -8.65 43.10 -20.85
CA LEU A 14 -7.58 42.23 -20.39
C LEU A 14 -8.20 40.84 -20.21
N THR A 15 -8.37 40.09 -21.29
CA THR A 15 -8.55 38.65 -21.23
C THR A 15 -7.20 38.11 -20.80
N LEU A 16 -6.94 38.13 -19.49
CA LEU A 16 -5.95 37.25 -18.88
C LEU A 16 -6.31 35.86 -19.39
N ASP A 17 -5.42 35.29 -20.20
CA ASP A 17 -5.58 34.00 -20.85
C ASP A 17 -5.69 32.95 -19.73
N ASP A 18 -6.91 32.52 -19.38
CA ASP A 18 -7.21 31.60 -18.26
C ASP A 18 -6.35 30.32 -18.31
N LYS A 19 -5.87 29.97 -19.52
CA LYS A 19 -4.93 28.88 -19.76
C LYS A 19 -3.58 29.06 -19.05
N LYS A 20 -3.08 30.30 -18.94
CA LYS A 20 -1.81 30.60 -18.27
C LYS A 20 -1.94 30.51 -16.74
N SER A 21 -3.10 30.85 -16.18
CA SER A 21 -3.38 30.65 -14.76
C SER A 21 -3.53 29.17 -14.42
N ASP A 22 -4.17 28.38 -15.29
CA ASP A 22 -4.32 26.94 -15.09
C ASP A 22 -2.99 26.20 -15.18
N GLU A 23 -2.12 26.59 -16.11
CA GLU A 23 -0.76 26.05 -16.22
C GLU A 23 0.09 26.38 -14.99
N PHE A 24 -0.01 27.61 -14.48
CA PHE A 24 0.65 28.02 -13.25
C PHE A 24 0.13 27.26 -12.01
N ILE A 25 -1.18 27.05 -11.89
CA ILE A 25 -1.79 26.25 -10.83
C ILE A 25 -1.33 24.80 -10.93
N LEU A 26 -1.24 24.24 -12.14
CA LEU A 26 -0.76 22.88 -12.36
C LEU A 26 0.71 22.73 -11.96
N GLU A 27 1.57 23.67 -12.32
CA GLU A 27 2.98 23.68 -11.95
C GLU A 27 3.15 23.72 -10.43
N GLN A 28 2.43 24.62 -9.75
CA GLN A 28 2.44 24.71 -8.29
C GLN A 28 1.94 23.41 -7.62
N ASN A 29 0.88 22.81 -8.14
CA ASN A 29 0.38 21.53 -7.64
C ASN A 29 1.41 20.41 -7.84
N LEU A 30 2.09 20.39 -8.97
CA LEU A 30 3.10 19.38 -9.29
C LEU A 30 4.33 19.52 -8.37
N GLU A 31 4.74 20.76 -8.08
CA GLU A 31 5.77 21.04 -7.08
C GLU A 31 5.34 20.62 -5.67
N ALA A 32 4.11 20.94 -5.26
CA ALA A 32 3.56 20.51 -3.98
C ALA A 32 3.54 18.97 -3.86
N LEU A 33 3.11 18.26 -4.91
CA LEU A 33 3.12 16.80 -4.95
C LEU A 33 4.55 16.23 -4.87
N LYS A 34 5.52 16.83 -5.56
CA LYS A 34 6.94 16.43 -5.48
C LYS A 34 7.49 16.63 -4.07
N GLN A 35 7.16 17.75 -3.42
CA GLN A 35 7.58 18.03 -2.05
C GLN A 35 6.96 17.05 -1.05
N ILE A 36 5.67 16.75 -1.17
CA ILE A 36 4.98 15.76 -0.35
C ILE A 36 5.61 14.37 -0.55
N LYS A 37 5.82 13.95 -1.80
CA LYS A 37 6.47 12.66 -2.13
C LYS A 37 7.87 12.56 -1.53
N ASN A 38 8.67 13.61 -1.66
CA ASN A 38 10.04 13.63 -1.12
C ASN A 38 10.05 13.65 0.42
N GLY A 39 9.10 14.35 1.06
CA GLY A 39 8.92 14.32 2.51
C GLY A 39 8.54 12.92 3.01
N GLU A 40 7.65 12.23 2.31
CA GLU A 40 7.28 10.85 2.61
C GLU A 40 8.43 9.87 2.40
N LEU A 41 9.19 10.00 1.31
CA LEU A 41 10.40 9.19 1.08
C LEU A 41 11.45 9.41 2.18
N GLN A 42 11.67 10.65 2.63
CA GLN A 42 12.56 10.94 3.74
C GLN A 42 12.04 10.39 5.07
N ARG A 43 10.72 10.38 5.29
CA ARG A 43 10.08 9.76 6.46
C ARG A 43 10.29 8.25 6.46
N ILE A 44 10.01 7.59 5.35
CA ILE A 44 10.20 6.15 5.15
C ILE A 44 11.69 5.79 5.31
N ALA A 45 12.60 6.57 4.73
CA ALA A 45 14.04 6.35 4.88
C ALA A 45 14.52 6.51 6.33
N LYS A 46 13.95 7.46 7.09
CA LYS A 46 14.23 7.62 8.53
C LYS A 46 13.67 6.46 9.37
N GLU A 47 12.50 5.93 9.01
CA GLU A 47 11.92 4.75 9.64
C GLU A 47 12.73 3.48 9.36
N LEU A 48 13.32 3.36 8.16
CA LEU A 48 14.27 2.28 7.82
C LEU A 48 15.58 2.36 8.62
N LEU A 49 16.02 3.55 9.04
CA LEU A 49 17.27 3.73 9.80
C LEU A 49 17.19 3.27 11.27
N SER A 50 15.98 3.14 11.83
CA SER A 50 15.80 2.71 13.23
C SER A 50 14.59 1.80 13.38
N ILE A 51 14.85 0.49 13.29
CA ILE A 51 13.87 -0.59 13.52
C ILE A 51 13.07 -0.36 14.83
N PRO A 52 13.69 0.07 15.96
CA PRO A 52 12.93 0.36 17.18
C PRO A 52 11.92 1.50 17.03
N ALA A 53 12.27 2.58 16.32
CA ALA A 53 11.38 3.73 16.15
C ALA A 53 10.17 3.40 15.26
N GLY A 54 10.39 2.61 14.20
CA GLY A 54 9.32 2.08 13.36
C GLY A 54 8.36 1.17 14.15
N LEU A 55 8.90 0.28 15.00
CA LEU A 55 8.10 -0.60 15.85
C LEU A 55 7.24 0.16 16.88
N VAL A 56 7.77 1.21 17.52
CA VAL A 56 7.01 2.03 18.47
C VAL A 56 5.86 2.77 17.77
N ARG A 57 6.10 3.32 16.58
CA ARG A 57 5.05 3.97 15.78
C ARG A 57 3.98 2.98 15.31
N LEU A 58 4.37 1.81 14.82
CA LEU A 58 3.43 0.75 14.43
C LEU A 58 2.58 0.30 15.61
N LYS A 59 3.19 0.09 16.79
CA LYS A 59 2.46 -0.19 18.03
C LYS A 59 1.47 0.93 18.37
N TRP A 60 1.87 2.20 18.19
CA TRP A 60 1.01 3.35 18.45
C TRP A 60 -0.15 3.48 17.46
N GLN A 61 0.08 3.20 16.18
CA GLN A 61 -0.95 3.22 15.13
C GLN A 61 -1.96 2.09 15.34
N ASN A 62 -1.48 0.88 15.63
CA ASN A 62 -2.30 -0.32 15.80
C ASN A 62 -2.78 -0.52 17.25
N ARG A 63 -2.62 0.47 18.13
CA ARG A 63 -2.93 0.37 19.56
C ARG A 63 -4.37 -0.09 19.84
N ARG A 64 -5.34 0.35 19.03
CA ARG A 64 -6.76 -0.01 19.20
C ARG A 64 -7.04 -1.47 18.87
N GLU A 65 -6.20 -2.09 18.06
CA GLU A 65 -6.34 -3.49 17.65
C GLU A 65 -5.50 -4.42 18.53
N ILE A 66 -4.31 -3.96 18.96
CA ILE A 66 -3.38 -4.75 19.77
C ILE A 66 -3.87 -4.91 21.22
N TYR A 67 -4.35 -3.85 21.87
CA TYR A 67 -4.71 -3.92 23.29
C TYR A 67 -5.89 -4.86 23.59
N PRO A 68 -6.98 -4.88 22.81
CA PRO A 68 -8.04 -5.86 23.02
C PRO A 68 -7.59 -7.31 22.85
N LEU A 69 -6.62 -7.56 21.95
CA LEU A 69 -6.05 -8.90 21.76
C LEU A 69 -5.19 -9.30 22.97
N GLN A 70 -4.34 -8.41 23.46
CA GLN A 70 -3.54 -8.65 24.67
C GLN A 70 -4.42 -8.93 25.89
N ILE A 71 -5.47 -8.12 26.11
CA ILE A 71 -6.40 -8.33 27.24
C ILE A 71 -7.12 -9.68 27.09
N LYS A 72 -7.51 -10.06 25.87
CA LYS A 72 -8.11 -11.38 25.61
C LYS A 72 -7.12 -12.50 25.93
N GLU A 73 -5.88 -12.39 25.50
CA GLU A 73 -4.83 -13.38 25.80
C GLU A 73 -4.59 -13.53 27.29
N GLU A 74 -4.54 -12.43 28.05
CA GLU A 74 -4.39 -12.46 29.50
C GLU A 74 -5.58 -13.13 30.19
N ILE A 75 -6.81 -12.78 29.81
CA ILE A 75 -8.03 -13.38 30.38
C ILE A 75 -8.10 -14.88 30.04
N TYR A 76 -7.90 -15.25 28.77
CA TYR A 76 -7.95 -16.65 28.36
C TYR A 76 -6.83 -17.46 28.99
N GLY A 77 -5.61 -16.92 29.08
CA GLY A 77 -4.47 -17.55 29.74
C GLY A 77 -4.72 -17.78 31.22
N ALA A 78 -5.20 -16.78 31.95
CA ALA A 78 -5.57 -16.90 33.36
C ALA A 78 -6.67 -17.95 33.58
N THR A 79 -7.68 -17.97 32.72
CA THR A 79 -8.78 -18.95 32.79
C THR A 79 -8.27 -20.37 32.55
N ILE A 80 -7.41 -20.57 31.53
CA ILE A 80 -6.83 -21.88 31.23
C ILE A 80 -5.94 -22.35 32.39
N ASN A 81 -5.13 -21.47 32.99
CA ASN A 81 -4.33 -21.79 34.17
C ASN A 81 -5.20 -22.22 35.35
N ALA A 82 -6.26 -21.48 35.66
CA ALA A 82 -7.19 -21.85 36.72
C ALA A 82 -7.85 -23.22 36.47
N ILE A 83 -8.19 -23.53 35.21
CA ILE A 83 -8.74 -24.86 34.84
C ILE A 83 -7.69 -25.96 35.02
N MET A 84 -6.43 -25.71 34.63
CA MET A 84 -5.34 -26.67 34.79
C MET A 84 -5.01 -26.94 36.27
N GLU A 85 -5.11 -25.93 37.14
CA GLU A 85 -4.95 -26.07 38.58
C GLU A 85 -6.10 -26.86 39.22
N GLN A 86 -7.35 -26.59 38.81
CA GLN A 86 -8.52 -27.30 39.33
C GLN A 86 -8.59 -28.76 38.85
N ARG A 87 -8.14 -29.03 37.62
CA ARG A 87 -8.24 -30.35 36.97
C ARG A 87 -6.93 -30.71 36.26
N PRO A 88 -5.93 -31.24 36.98
CA PRO A 88 -4.64 -31.59 36.40
C PRO A 88 -4.75 -32.70 35.33
N GLU A 89 -5.76 -33.56 35.40
CA GLU A 89 -6.04 -34.61 34.41
C GLU A 89 -6.29 -34.07 33.00
N LEU A 90 -6.80 -32.83 32.89
CA LEU A 90 -7.09 -32.20 31.59
C LEU A 90 -5.88 -31.45 31.01
N LYS A 91 -4.81 -31.26 31.79
CA LYS A 91 -3.65 -30.46 31.41
C LYS A 91 -3.03 -30.92 30.09
N GLU A 92 -2.74 -32.22 29.99
CA GLU A 92 -2.11 -32.79 28.79
C GLU A 92 -3.00 -32.62 27.55
N LYS A 93 -4.31 -32.86 27.69
CA LYS A 93 -5.28 -32.67 26.61
C LYS A 93 -5.39 -31.22 26.15
N ILE A 94 -5.38 -30.27 27.09
CA ILE A 94 -5.39 -28.83 26.80
C ILE A 94 -4.12 -28.43 26.06
N LEU A 95 -2.95 -28.85 26.54
CA LEU A 95 -1.66 -28.56 25.92
C LEU A 95 -1.58 -29.16 24.51
N ALA A 96 -1.96 -30.43 24.32
CA ALA A 96 -1.98 -31.06 23.01
C ALA A 96 -2.90 -30.34 22.01
N ARG A 97 -4.05 -29.83 22.48
CA ARG A 97 -4.96 -29.05 21.64
C ARG A 97 -4.38 -27.68 21.28
N LEU A 98 -3.73 -27.01 22.23
CA LEU A 98 -3.05 -25.74 21.98
C LEU A 98 -1.91 -25.92 20.98
N GLU A 99 -1.11 -26.98 21.11
CA GLU A 99 -0.03 -27.30 20.19
C GLU A 99 -0.57 -27.55 18.77
N SER A 100 -1.62 -28.38 18.63
CA SER A 100 -2.24 -28.63 17.32
C SER A 100 -2.76 -27.34 16.66
N ASN A 101 -3.41 -26.48 17.43
CA ASN A 101 -3.89 -25.18 16.94
C ASN A 101 -2.73 -24.26 16.53
N TYR A 102 -1.66 -24.23 17.32
CA TYR A 102 -0.46 -23.44 17.01
C TYR A 102 0.18 -23.91 15.70
N GLN A 103 0.36 -25.22 15.51
CA GLN A 103 0.91 -25.77 14.27
C GLN A 103 0.04 -25.45 13.05
N TYR A 104 -1.29 -25.45 13.20
CA TYR A 104 -2.21 -25.04 12.16
C TYR A 104 -2.04 -23.56 11.76
N LEU A 105 -1.92 -22.66 12.75
CA LEU A 105 -1.69 -21.24 12.51
C LEU A 105 -0.34 -21.01 11.83
N LEU A 106 0.73 -21.66 12.31
CA LEU A 106 2.06 -21.60 11.72
C LEU A 106 2.06 -22.07 10.26
N ALA A 107 1.38 -23.18 9.95
CA ALA A 107 1.24 -23.68 8.58
C ALA A 107 0.51 -22.67 7.68
N ARG A 108 -0.53 -22.01 8.18
CA ARG A 108 -1.27 -20.98 7.45
C ARG A 108 -0.42 -19.72 7.20
N GLU A 109 0.31 -19.25 8.21
CA GLU A 109 1.19 -18.09 8.09
C GLU A 109 2.31 -18.36 7.10
N THR A 110 2.98 -19.49 7.23
CA THR A 110 4.04 -19.89 6.28
C THR A 110 3.52 -20.03 4.86
N ALA A 111 2.32 -20.58 4.64
CA ALA A 111 1.69 -20.61 3.33
C ALA A 111 1.43 -19.20 2.78
N THR A 112 0.89 -18.30 3.62
CA THR A 112 0.61 -16.91 3.24
C THR A 112 1.90 -16.15 2.91
N LEU A 113 2.93 -16.28 3.74
CA LEU A 113 4.25 -15.68 3.51
C LEU A 113 4.92 -16.22 2.25
N ARG A 114 4.71 -17.50 1.94
CA ARG A 114 5.22 -18.11 0.71
C ARG A 114 4.52 -17.53 -0.52
N VAL A 115 3.21 -17.30 -0.45
CA VAL A 115 2.45 -16.63 -1.52
C VAL A 115 2.91 -15.18 -1.68
N THR A 116 3.04 -14.41 -0.60
CA THR A 116 3.48 -13.00 -0.68
C THR A 116 4.90 -12.88 -1.22
N ARG A 117 5.81 -13.78 -0.84
CA ARG A 117 7.17 -13.83 -1.43
C ARG A 117 7.11 -14.07 -2.93
N LYS A 118 6.35 -15.07 -3.39
CA LYS A 118 6.23 -15.36 -4.82
C LYS A 118 5.61 -14.17 -5.59
N LEU A 119 4.65 -13.46 -4.98
CA LEU A 119 4.08 -12.23 -5.57
C LEU A 119 5.13 -11.11 -5.68
N ALA A 120 6.01 -10.96 -4.68
CA ALA A 120 7.06 -9.94 -4.67
C ALA A 120 8.21 -10.24 -5.67
N GLU A 121 8.49 -11.50 -5.97
CA GLU A 121 9.53 -11.93 -6.92
C GLU A 121 9.11 -11.78 -8.40
N GLU A 122 8.04 -11.01 -8.70
CA GLU A 122 7.51 -10.75 -10.05
C GLU A 122 7.39 -12.02 -10.93
N GLY A 123 6.59 -13.00 -10.48
CA GLY A 123 6.35 -14.22 -11.28
C GLY A 123 5.18 -15.09 -10.83
N TYR A 124 4.50 -14.73 -9.73
CA TYR A 124 3.42 -15.55 -9.19
C TYR A 124 2.07 -15.22 -9.79
N ARG A 125 1.64 -16.09 -10.71
CA ARG A 125 0.27 -16.09 -11.22
C ARG A 125 -0.60 -16.90 -10.25
N THR A 126 -1.57 -16.24 -9.63
CA THR A 126 -2.58 -16.95 -8.82
C THR A 126 -3.43 -17.82 -9.74
N SER A 127 -3.93 -18.95 -9.23
CA SER A 127 -4.76 -19.89 -10.01
C SER A 127 -6.06 -19.30 -10.54
N SER A 128 -6.44 -18.10 -10.09
CA SER A 128 -7.60 -17.35 -10.56
C SER A 128 -7.38 -16.63 -11.90
N VAL A 129 -6.12 -16.51 -12.37
CA VAL A 129 -5.81 -15.84 -13.63
C VAL A 129 -5.62 -16.91 -14.71
N THR A 130 -6.65 -17.13 -15.52
CA THR A 130 -6.55 -17.92 -16.75
C THR A 130 -5.66 -17.15 -17.73
N SER A 131 -4.48 -17.68 -18.02
CA SER A 131 -3.60 -17.09 -19.04
C SER A 131 -4.22 -17.33 -20.42
N VAL A 132 -4.71 -16.27 -21.04
CA VAL A 132 -4.82 -16.22 -22.51
C VAL A 132 -3.39 -16.27 -23.03
N ALA A 133 -3.08 -17.27 -23.87
CA ALA A 133 -1.76 -17.39 -24.48
C ALA A 133 -1.42 -16.08 -25.19
N LEU A 134 -0.26 -15.50 -24.87
CA LEU A 134 0.26 -14.38 -25.64
C LEU A 134 0.70 -14.94 -27.00
N ASP A 135 0.18 -14.39 -28.10
CA ASP A 135 0.63 -14.72 -29.45
C ASP A 135 2.12 -14.40 -29.58
N GLU A 136 2.93 -15.44 -29.61
CA GLU A 136 4.39 -15.34 -29.79
C GLU A 136 4.75 -14.67 -31.13
N GLU A 137 3.86 -14.73 -32.13
CA GLU A 137 4.02 -14.09 -33.43
C GLU A 137 3.99 -12.54 -33.35
N ALA A 138 3.20 -11.97 -32.43
CA ALA A 138 3.13 -10.51 -32.25
C ALA A 138 4.37 -9.94 -31.54
N LEU A 139 5.07 -10.77 -30.74
CA LEU A 139 6.33 -10.39 -30.09
C LEU A 139 7.51 -10.47 -31.06
N VAL A 140 7.56 -11.49 -31.93
CA VAL A 140 8.62 -11.60 -32.95
C VAL A 140 8.54 -10.46 -33.97
N ALA A 141 7.34 -9.98 -34.33
CA ALA A 141 7.15 -8.84 -35.22
C ALA A 141 7.63 -7.49 -34.64
N LYS A 142 7.76 -7.36 -33.31
CA LYS A 142 8.31 -6.16 -32.65
C LYS A 142 9.84 -6.20 -32.52
N ILE A 143 10.47 -7.37 -32.64
CA ILE A 143 11.90 -7.57 -32.35
C ILE A 143 12.76 -7.54 -33.62
N THR A 144 12.18 -7.60 -34.83
CA THR A 144 12.94 -7.51 -36.08
C THR A 144 13.19 -6.04 -36.48
N PRO A 145 14.42 -5.52 -36.37
CA PRO A 145 14.77 -4.27 -37.02
C PRO A 145 14.79 -4.48 -38.54
N THR A 146 14.11 -3.59 -39.26
CA THR A 146 14.11 -3.51 -40.73
C THR A 146 15.54 -3.47 -41.29
N PRO A 147 15.89 -4.30 -42.29
CA PRO A 147 17.20 -4.26 -42.91
C PRO A 147 17.33 -3.01 -43.77
N VAL A 148 18.33 -2.19 -43.47
CA VAL A 148 18.76 -1.07 -44.32
C VAL A 148 19.40 -1.68 -45.57
N LYS A 149 18.80 -1.43 -46.74
CA LYS A 149 19.37 -1.82 -48.06
C LYS A 149 20.55 -0.90 -48.42
N PRO A 150 21.53 -1.38 -49.21
CA PRO A 150 22.79 -0.69 -49.49
C PRO A 150 22.63 0.51 -50.42
#